data_AF-A0A7W5DWQ6-F1
#
_entry.id   AF-A0A7W5DWQ6-F1
#
_cell.length_a   1.000
_cell.length_b   1.000
_cell.length_c   1.000
_cell.angle_alpha   90.00
_cell.angle_beta   90.00
_cell.angle_gamma   90.00
#
_symmetry.space_group_name_H-M   'P 1'
#
loop_
_entity.id
_entity.type
_entity.pdbx_description
1 polymer ?
#
loop_
_entity_poly.entity_id
_entity_poly.type
_entity_poly.pdbx_seq_one_letter_code
_entity_poly.pdbx_strand_id
1 'polypeptide(L)' 'MFIGDVRQIEDLAEGETATPEPDMGYELRTANGDRFERGTVEHLVRRGDMIIARTTAGEEFAVVGRNAHVLVPLSF' A
#
# COMPACT_ATOMS: atom_id res chain seq x y z
N MET A 1 -9.77 -8.70 -2.29
CA MET A 1 -9.24 -7.96 -3.46
C MET A 1 -7.72 -8.00 -3.39
N PHE A 2 -7.02 -7.99 -4.52
CA PHE A 2 -5.56 -7.91 -4.53
C PHE A 2 -5.08 -6.47 -4.78
N ILE A 3 -3.85 -6.15 -4.36
CA ILE A 3 -3.27 -4.81 -4.53
C ILE A 3 -3.19 -4.41 -6.01
N GLY A 4 -2.88 -5.33 -6.92
CA GLY A 4 -2.83 -5.06 -8.36
C GLY A 4 -4.18 -4.76 -9.00
N ASP A 5 -5.29 -5.06 -8.30
CA ASP A 5 -6.64 -4.70 -8.75
C ASP A 5 -7.00 -3.25 -8.36
N VAL A 6 -6.25 -2.62 -7.46
CA VAL A 6 -6.51 -1.27 -6.95
C VAL A 6 -5.86 -0.23 -7.85
N ARG A 7 -6.66 0.49 -8.63
CA ARG A 7 -6.18 1.54 -9.55
C ARG A 7 -6.57 2.93 -9.09
N GLN A 8 -7.70 3.05 -8.39
CA GLN A 8 -8.28 4.28 -7.89
C GLN A 8 -8.79 4.07 -6.46
N ILE A 9 -9.08 5.17 -5.75
CA ILE A 9 -9.57 5.12 -4.37
C ILE A 9 -10.91 4.40 -4.30
N GLU A 10 -11.75 4.63 -5.31
CA GLU A 10 -13.10 4.10 -5.45
C GLU A 10 -13.13 2.59 -5.69
N ASP A 11 -12.00 1.98 -6.06
CA ASP A 11 -11.89 0.52 -6.21
C ASP A 11 -11.94 -0.19 -4.85
N LEU A 12 -11.62 0.51 -3.75
CA LEU A 12 -11.87 0.02 -2.39
C LEU A 12 -13.09 0.71 -1.78
N ALA A 13 -14.01 -0.04 -1.18
CA ALA A 13 -15.01 0.51 -0.29
C ALA A 13 -14.39 1.00 1.04
N GLU A 14 -15.08 1.88 1.77
CA GLU A 14 -14.61 2.37 3.07
C GLU A 14 -14.37 1.20 4.04
N GLY A 15 -13.16 1.11 4.60
CA GLY A 15 -12.76 0.02 5.49
C GLY A 15 -12.47 -1.32 4.80
N GLU A 16 -12.66 -1.43 3.49
CA GLU A 16 -12.26 -2.61 2.72
C GLU A 16 -10.73 -2.74 2.69
N THR A 17 -10.24 -3.97 2.56
CA THR A 17 -8.82 -4.27 2.46
C THR A 17 -8.45 -4.98 1.16
N ALA A 18 -7.25 -4.67 0.67
CA ALA A 18 -6.61 -5.38 -0.44
C ALA A 18 -5.27 -5.94 0.01
N THR A 19 -5.00 -7.22 -0.24
CA THR A 19 -3.76 -7.89 0.15
C THR A 19 -2.83 -8.08 -1.05
N PRO A 20 -1.53 -8.29 -0.85
CA PRO A 20 -0.66 -8.72 -1.94
C PRO A 20 -1.17 -10.00 -2.62
N GLU A 21 -0.87 -10.16 -3.89
CA GLU A 21 -1.06 -11.42 -4.61
C GLU A 21 -0.18 -12.53 -3.99
N PRO A 22 -0.52 -13.82 -4.12
CA PRO A 22 0.20 -14.91 -3.45
C PRO A 22 1.72 -14.96 -3.68
N ASP A 23 2.17 -14.53 -4.86
CA ASP A 23 3.59 -14.57 -5.27
C ASP A 23 4.19 -13.15 -5.40
N MET A 24 3.53 -12.14 -4.83
CA MET A 24 3.96 -10.74 -4.89
C MET A 24 4.17 -10.17 -3.50
N GLY A 25 5.19 -9.34 -3.37
CA GLY A 25 5.37 -8.44 -2.24
C GLY A 25 5.33 -6.98 -2.69
N TYR A 26 5.15 -6.08 -1.74
CA TYR A 26 5.31 -4.66 -2.00
C TYR A 26 6.14 -4.04 -0.89
N GLU A 27 7.14 -3.25 -1.27
CA GLU A 27 7.82 -2.33 -0.37
C GLU A 27 7.22 -0.93 -0.53
N LEU A 28 7.45 -0.09 0.48
CA LEU A 28 7.03 1.31 0.44
C LEU A 28 8.26 2.19 0.32
N ARG A 29 8.28 3.04 -0.68
CA ARG A 29 9.30 4.06 -0.87
C ARG A 29 8.71 5.45 -0.63
N THR A 30 9.46 6.32 0.02
CA THR A 30 9.06 7.71 0.20
C THR A 30 8.86 8.41 -1.15
N ALA A 31 7.98 9.42 -1.22
CA ALA A 31 7.63 10.13 -2.45
C ALA A 31 8.85 10.79 -3.16
N ASN A 32 9.83 11.25 -2.39
CA ASN A 32 11.10 11.78 -2.89
C ASN A 32 12.08 10.71 -3.38
N GLY A 33 11.80 9.42 -3.17
CA GLY A 33 12.59 8.30 -3.66
C GLY A 33 13.84 7.97 -2.83
N ASP A 34 14.11 8.73 -1.77
CA ASP A 34 15.38 8.64 -1.03
C ASP A 34 15.46 7.46 -0.05
N ARG A 35 14.31 6.86 0.32
CA ARG A 35 14.27 5.83 1.37
C ARG A 35 13.13 4.83 1.19
N PHE A 36 13.40 3.58 1.56
CA PHE A 36 12.41 2.53 1.76
C PHE A 36 12.03 2.42 3.24
N GLU A 37 10.75 2.19 3.50
CA GLU A 37 10.24 1.89 4.83
C GLU A 37 10.48 0.44 5.19
N ARG A 38 10.41 0.15 6.49
CA ARG A 38 10.75 -1.17 7.01
C ARG A 38 9.58 -2.15 6.78
N GLY A 39 9.94 -3.32 6.27
CA GLY A 39 9.00 -4.41 6.04
C GLY A 39 8.24 -4.28 4.72
N THR A 40 7.46 -5.31 4.43
CA THR A 40 6.60 -5.38 3.24
C THR A 40 5.16 -5.03 3.61
N VAL A 41 4.36 -4.65 2.61
CA VAL A 41 2.93 -4.38 2.81
C VAL A 41 2.18 -5.67 3.09
N GLU A 42 1.43 -5.70 4.19
CA GLU A 42 0.50 -6.78 4.55
C GLU A 42 -0.86 -6.60 3.86
N HIS A 43 -1.36 -5.37 3.86
CA HIS A 43 -2.59 -4.98 3.17
C HIS A 43 -2.68 -3.47 3.00
N LEU A 44 -3.50 -3.06 2.04
CA LEU A 44 -4.05 -1.72 1.91
C LEU A 44 -5.42 -1.66 2.58
N VAL A 45 -5.79 -0.49 3.09
CA VAL A 45 -7.13 -0.20 3.60
C VAL A 45 -7.55 1.20 3.20
N ARG A 46 -8.80 1.37 2.76
CA ARG A 46 -9.37 2.70 2.53
C ARG A 46 -9.83 3.32 3.84
N ARG A 47 -9.43 4.57 4.05
CA ARG A 47 -9.90 5.42 5.16
C ARG A 47 -10.24 6.81 4.60
N GLY A 48 -11.52 7.06 4.35
CA GLY A 48 -12.01 8.30 3.73
C GLY A 48 -11.53 8.46 2.28
N ASP A 49 -10.77 9.53 2.04
CA ASP A 49 -10.16 9.89 0.76
C ASP A 49 -8.69 9.47 0.66
N MET A 50 -8.26 8.54 1.52
CA MET A 50 -6.92 7.98 1.53
C MET A 50 -6.94 6.46 1.41
N ILE A 51 -5.89 5.92 0.79
CA ILE A 51 -5.52 4.52 0.92
C ILE A 51 -4.27 4.45 1.78
N ILE A 52 -4.34 3.64 2.84
CA ILE A 52 -3.26 3.41 3.79
C ILE A 52 -2.70 2.01 3.58
N ALA A 53 -1.39 1.89 3.47
CA ALA A 53 -0.67 0.63 3.51
C ALA A 53 -0.21 0.32 4.93
N ARG A 54 -0.48 -0.89 5.41
CA ARG A 54 0.08 -1.42 6.66
C ARG A 54 1.21 -2.37 6.36
N THR A 55 2.35 -2.21 7.04
CA THR A 55 3.53 -3.05 6.84
C THR A 55 3.63 -4.17 7.88
N THR A 56 4.42 -5.20 7.57
CA THR A 56 4.80 -6.28 8.49
C THR A 56 5.60 -5.80 9.70
N ALA A 57 6.13 -4.56 9.65
CA ALA A 57 6.73 -3.90 10.81
C ALA A 57 5.71 -3.25 11.75
N GLY A 58 4.41 -3.25 11.38
CA GLY A 58 3.33 -2.65 12.15
C GLY A 58 3.14 -1.14 11.90
N GLU A 59 3.82 -0.59 10.90
CA GLU A 59 3.74 0.83 10.54
C GLU A 59 2.66 1.07 9.46
N GLU A 60 2.11 2.29 9.42
CA GLU A 60 1.08 2.69 8.46
C GLU A 60 1.52 3.90 7.66
N PHE A 61 1.32 3.86 6.35
CA PHE A 61 1.72 4.94 5.43
C PHE A 61 0.66 5.19 4.38
N ALA A 62 0.43 6.45 4.03
CA ALA A 62 -0.48 6.77 2.93
C ALA A 62 0.17 6.38 1.59
N VAL A 63 -0.58 5.69 0.73
CA VAL A 63 -0.17 5.40 -0.66
C VAL A 63 -1.03 6.13 -1.69
N VAL A 64 -2.15 6.69 -1.24
CA VAL A 64 -2.92 7.71 -1.96
C VAL A 64 -3.25 8.85 -1.01
N GLY A 65 -2.98 10.08 -1.43
CA GLY A 65 -3.14 11.29 -0.62
C GLY A 65 -1.88 12.17 -0.59
N ARG A 66 -1.82 13.10 0.37
CA ARG A 66 -0.66 13.99 0.52
C ARG A 66 0.52 13.24 1.12
N ASN A 67 1.73 13.46 0.57
CA ASN A 67 2.97 12.77 0.96
C ASN A 67 2.89 11.24 0.80
N ALA A 68 2.16 10.77 -0.22
CA ALA A 68 1.97 9.35 -0.46
C ALA A 68 3.28 8.63 -0.80
N HIS A 69 3.50 7.50 -0.15
CA HIS A 69 4.52 6.53 -0.49
C HIS A 69 4.16 5.81 -1.80
N VAL A 70 5.20 5.39 -2.50
CA VAL A 70 5.09 4.61 -3.73
C VAL A 70 5.18 3.14 -3.37
N LEU A 71 4.18 2.36 -3.79
CA LEU A 71 4.25 0.89 -3.77
C LEU A 71 5.25 0.43 -4.83
N VAL A 72 6.25 -0.34 -4.39
CA VAL A 72 7.25 -0.93 -5.28
C VAL A 72 7.06 -2.45 -5.27
N PRO A 73 6.70 -3.07 -6.40
CA PRO A 73 6.47 -4.51 -6.45
C PRO A 73 7.79 -5.27 -6.29
N LEU A 74 7.72 -6.34 -5.51
CA LEU A 74 8.72 -7.39 -5.38
C LEU A 74 8.13 -8.67 -5.97
N SER A 75 8.86 -9.30 -6.88
CA SER A 75 8.57 -10.64 -7.35
C SER A 75 9.45 -11.65 -6.62
N PHE A 76 8.86 -12.77 -6.20
CA PHE A 76 9.56 -13.86 -5.50
C PHE A 76 9.71 -15.11 -6.37
#